data_AF-A0A2K4IL99-F1
#
_entry.id   AF-A0A2K4IL99-F1
#
_cell.length_a   1.000
_cell.length_b   1.000
_cell.length_c   1.000
_cell.angle_alpha   90.00
_cell.angle_beta   90.00
_cell.angle_gamma   90.00
#
_symmetry.space_group_name_H-M   'P 1'
#
loop_
_entity.id
_entity.type
_entity.pdbx_description
1 polymer ?
#
loop_
_entity_poly.entity_id
_entity_poly.type
_entity_poly.pdbx_seq_one_letter_code
_entity_poly.pdbx_strand_id
1 'polypeptide(L)'
;MISELFQRFLDEELDWRICELLRTEIFTTQQSDGVVCIREFTFNLFDVVIDFEARTVVVTDVLLPESDAGAVMSLDEFTSVCKL
;
A
#
# COMPACT_ATOMS: atom_id res chain seq x y z
N MET A 1 -13.93 -8.87 1.41
CA MET A 1 -14.38 -8.02 0.29
C MET A 1 -13.46 -6.81 0.30
N ILE A 2 -12.86 -6.48 -0.84
CA ILE A 2 -11.94 -5.33 -0.96
C ILE A 2 -12.76 -4.04 -0.76
N SER A 3 -12.21 -3.08 -0.01
CA SER A 3 -12.86 -1.78 0.16
C SER A 3 -12.93 -1.01 -1.16
N GLU A 4 -13.90 -0.13 -1.32
CA GLU A 4 -14.01 0.74 -2.49
C GLU A 4 -12.74 1.58 -2.72
N LEU A 5 -12.09 2.04 -1.65
CA LEU A 5 -10.87 2.84 -1.75
C LEU A 5 -9.69 2.05 -2.31
N PHE A 6 -9.51 0.80 -1.85
CA PHE A 6 -8.52 -0.11 -2.42
C PHE A 6 -8.83 -0.41 -3.89
N GLN A 7 -10.09 -0.64 -4.25
CA GLN A 7 -10.47 -0.89 -5.64
C GLN A 7 -10.12 0.30 -6.53
N ARG A 8 -10.40 1.53 -6.09
CA ARG A 8 -10.01 2.76 -6.79
C ARG A 8 -8.50 2.89 -6.94
N PHE A 9 -7.72 2.63 -5.89
CA PHE A 9 -6.26 2.60 -6.00
C PHE A 9 -5.77 1.60 -7.06
N LEU A 10 -6.32 0.39 -7.07
CA LEU A 10 -5.97 -0.64 -8.05
C LEU A 10 -6.30 -0.23 -9.49
N ASP A 11 -7.40 0.47 -9.70
CA ASP A 11 -7.87 0.86 -11.04
C ASP A 11 -7.21 2.16 -11.53
N GLU A 12 -6.88 3.09 -10.62
CA GLU A 12 -6.44 4.45 -10.96
C GLU A 12 -4.91 4.61 -10.91
N GLU A 13 -4.20 3.89 -10.03
CA GLU A 13 -2.74 4.02 -9.89
C GLU A 13 -1.98 2.76 -10.27
N LEU A 14 -2.52 1.57 -9.99
CA LEU A 14 -1.70 0.36 -10.09
C LEU A 14 -1.38 0.00 -11.54
N ASP A 15 -0.15 0.32 -11.96
CA ASP A 15 0.45 -0.14 -13.20
C ASP A 15 1.63 -1.08 -12.97
N TRP A 16 2.23 -1.60 -14.05
CA TRP A 16 3.35 -2.54 -13.95
C TRP A 16 4.58 -1.95 -13.23
N ARG A 17 4.81 -0.63 -13.33
CA ARG A 17 5.95 0.05 -12.69
C ARG A 17 5.71 0.18 -11.20
N ILE A 18 4.49 0.52 -10.81
CA ILE A 18 4.09 0.60 -9.41
C ILE A 18 4.10 -0.79 -8.78
N CYS A 19 3.67 -1.83 -9.51
CA CYS A 19 3.83 -3.21 -9.05
C CYS A 19 5.31 -3.57 -8.83
N GLU A 20 6.21 -3.26 -9.76
CA GLU A 20 7.63 -3.52 -9.56
C GLU A 20 8.24 -2.72 -8.40
N LEU A 21 7.84 -1.46 -8.24
CA LEU A 21 8.25 -0.61 -7.13
C LEU A 21 7.84 -1.24 -5.79
N LEU A 22 6.55 -1.55 -5.64
CA LEU A 22 6.00 -2.13 -4.41
C LEU A 22 6.63 -3.50 -4.12
N ARG A 23 6.77 -4.36 -5.14
CA ARG A 23 7.43 -5.67 -5.00
C ARG A 23 8.87 -5.52 -4.52
N THR A 24 9.63 -4.62 -5.14
CA THR A 24 11.05 -4.39 -4.79
C THR A 24 11.16 -3.91 -3.36
N GLU A 25 10.39 -2.90 -2.96
CA GLU A 25 10.47 -2.32 -1.61
C GLU A 25 10.00 -3.29 -0.52
N ILE A 26 8.93 -4.05 -0.75
CA ILE A 26 8.47 -5.08 0.19
C ILE A 26 9.55 -6.14 0.38
N PHE A 27 10.13 -6.63 -0.72
CA PHE A 27 11.15 -7.67 -0.68
C PHE A 27 12.46 -7.20 -0.03
N THR A 28 12.95 -6.01 -0.38
CA THR A 28 14.18 -5.46 0.20
C THR A 28 14.02 -5.17 1.69
N THR A 29 12.84 -4.69 2.11
CA THR A 29 12.54 -4.44 3.52
C THR A 29 12.50 -5.75 4.32
N GLN A 30 11.94 -6.82 3.76
CA GLN A 30 11.93 -8.14 4.41
C GLN A 30 13.31 -8.81 4.50
N GLN A 31 14.25 -8.47 3.61
CA GLN A 31 15.62 -9.02 3.62
C GLN A 31 16.62 -8.19 4.44
N SER A 32 16.25 -6.97 4.82
CA SER A 32 17.12 -6.12 5.61
C SER A 32 17.12 -6.59 7.07
N ASP A 33 18.30 -6.77 7.67
CA ASP A 33 18.48 -6.88 9.13
C ASP A 33 18.10 -5.56 9.87
N GLY A 34 17.47 -4.61 9.17
CA GLY A 34 17.24 -3.23 9.58
C GLY A 34 15.82 -2.92 10.09
N VAL A 35 15.77 -1.92 10.97
CA VAL A 35 14.65 -1.41 11.80
C VAL A 35 13.57 -0.65 11.01
N VAL A 36 13.32 -1.00 9.75
CA VAL A 36 12.28 -0.30 8.97
C VAL A 36 10.92 -0.93 9.27
N CYS A 37 10.22 -0.38 10.26
CA CYS A 37 8.87 -0.82 10.62
C CYS A 37 7.81 -0.25 9.67
N ILE A 38 8.01 0.96 9.12
CA ILE A 38 6.99 1.67 8.32
C ILE A 38 7.60 2.22 7.02
N ARG A 39 6.85 2.09 5.91
CA ARG A 39 7.14 2.73 4.61
C ARG A 39 5.91 3.46 4.10
N GLU A 40 6.14 4.62 3.51
CA GLU A 40 5.09 5.48 2.94
C GLU A 40 5.38 5.71 1.46
N PHE A 41 4.33 5.64 0.64
CA PHE A 41 4.35 5.90 -0.79
C PHE A 41 3.27 6.94 -1.10
N THR A 42 3.64 7.97 -1.85
CA THR A 42 2.70 8.97 -2.36
C THR A 42 2.55 8.81 -3.86
N PHE A 43 1.36 8.44 -4.29
CA PHE A 43 0.96 8.37 -5.70
C PHE A 43 0.16 9.61 -6.08
N ASN A 44 -0.42 9.65 -7.29
CA ASN A 44 -1.06 10.87 -7.78
C ASN A 44 -2.33 11.23 -7.00
N LEU A 45 -3.11 10.22 -6.62
CA LEU A 45 -4.41 10.35 -5.96
C LEU A 45 -4.45 9.66 -4.60
N PHE A 46 -3.49 8.77 -4.32
CA PHE A 46 -3.50 7.95 -3.11
C PHE A 46 -2.15 7.97 -2.40
N ASP A 47 -2.21 8.01 -1.06
CA ASP A 47 -1.09 7.65 -0.21
C ASP A 47 -1.25 6.20 0.25
N VAL A 48 -0.13 5.48 0.35
CA VAL A 48 -0.07 4.10 0.80
C VAL A 48 0.98 3.98 1.90
N VAL A 49 0.55 3.55 3.08
CA VAL A 49 1.42 3.30 4.24
C VAL A 49 1.46 1.81 4.51
N ILE A 50 2.66 1.24 4.52
CA ILE A 50 2.91 -0.16 4.86
C ILE A 50 3.60 -0.21 6.21
N ASP A 51 2.93 -0.80 7.20
CA ASP A 51 3.50 -1.17 8.48
C ASP A 51 3.90 -2.65 8.43
N PHE A 52 5.19 -2.92 8.37
CA PHE A 52 5.77 -4.25 8.31
C PHE A 52 5.76 -4.96 9.67
N GLU A 53 5.72 -4.22 10.77
CA GLU A 53 5.64 -4.78 12.13
C GLU A 53 4.23 -5.28 12.42
N ALA A 54 3.22 -4.43 12.17
CA ALA A 54 1.81 -4.80 12.30
C ALA A 54 1.30 -5.67 11.13
N ARG A 55 2.06 -5.76 10.04
CA ARG A 55 1.69 -6.42 8.77
C ARG A 55 0.40 -5.85 8.20
N THR A 56 0.25 -4.53 8.21
CA THR A 56 -0.93 -3.81 7.72
C THR A 56 -0.57 -2.79 6.66
N VAL A 57 -1.48 -2.59 5.72
CA VAL A 57 -1.40 -1.55 4.69
C VAL A 57 -2.60 -0.63 4.84
N VAL A 58 -2.34 0.67 4.82
CA VAL A 58 -3.34 1.73 4.83
C VAL A 58 -3.27 2.47 3.51
N VAL A 59 -4.41 2.63 2.84
CA VAL A 59 -4.55 3.47 1.66
C VAL A 59 -5.44 4.65 2.01
N THR A 60 -5.07 5.85 1.59
CA THR A 60 -5.83 7.10 1.84
C THR A 60 -5.97 7.89 0.53
N ASP A 61 -7.15 8.44 0.29
CA ASP A 61 -7.40 9.38 -0.82
C ASP A 61 -6.85 10.77 -0.45
N VAL A 62 -5.88 11.27 -1.23
CA VAL A 62 -5.20 12.55 -0.98
C VAL A 62 -6.14 13.75 -1.20
N LEU A 63 -7.19 13.57 -2.00
CA LEU A 63 -8.14 14.65 -2.30
C LEU A 63 -9.22 14.82 -1.21
N LEU A 64 -9.39 13.82 -0.34
CA LEU A 64 -10.41 13.82 0.72
C LEU A 64 -9.83 13.49 2.12
N PRO A 65 -8.78 14.19 2.58
CA PRO A 65 -8.03 13.82 3.79
C PRO A 65 -8.81 13.99 5.10
N GLU A 66 -9.87 14.81 5.12
CA GLU A 66 -10.65 15.07 6.34
C GLU A 66 -11.86 14.13 6.52
N SER A 67 -12.22 13.35 5.49
CA SER A 67 -13.45 12.54 5.49
C SER A 67 -13.22 11.03 5.43
N ASP A 68 -12.00 10.58 5.19
CA ASP A 68 -11.69 9.16 5.06
C ASP A 68 -10.58 8.76 6.03
N ALA A 69 -10.88 7.85 6.95
CA ALA A 69 -9.89 7.30 7.90
C ALA A 69 -8.85 6.40 7.20
N GLY A 70 -8.94 6.28 5.87
CA GLY A 70 -8.19 5.33 5.07
C GLY A 70 -8.80 3.95 5.15
N ALA A 71 -8.53 3.15 4.12
CA ALA A 71 -8.86 1.75 4.12
C ALA A 71 -7.66 0.94 4.60
N VAL A 72 -7.89 0.02 5.52
CA VAL A 72 -6.86 -0.84 6.10
C VAL A 72 -7.04 -2.28 5.60
N MET A 73 -5.96 -2.94 5.20
CA MET A 73 -5.93 -4.38 4.95
C MET A 73 -4.62 -5.02 5.42
N SER A 74 -4.57 -6.35 5.45
CA SER A 74 -3.33 -7.06 5.77
C SER A 74 -2.32 -6.95 4.63
N LEU A 75 -1.02 -6.98 4.95
CA LEU A 75 0.05 -6.99 3.94
C LEU A 75 -0.04 -8.21 3.00
N ASP A 76 -0.50 -9.36 3.50
CA ASP A 76 -0.68 -10.57 2.69
C ASP A 76 -1.86 -10.42 1.71
N GLU A 77 -2.96 -9.81 2.15
CA GLU A 77 -4.08 -9.48 1.26
C GLU A 77 -3.65 -8.45 0.23
N PHE A 78 -2.93 -7.40 0.64
CA PHE A 78 -2.43 -6.36 -0.25
C PHE A 78 -1.53 -6.91 -1.36
N THR A 79 -0.55 -7.75 -1.01
CA THR A 79 0.32 -8.40 -2.00
C THR A 79 -0.46 -9.31 -2.94
N SER A 80 -1.47 -10.03 -2.43
CA SER A 80 -2.35 -10.86 -3.25
C SER A 80 -3.17 -10.06 -4.26
N VAL A 81 -3.80 -8.95 -3.85
CA VAL A 81 -4.65 -8.13 -4.73
C VAL A 81 -3.83 -7.34 -5.75
N CYS A 82 -2.66 -6.84 -5.35
CA CYS A 82 -1.72 -6.16 -6.25
C CYS A 82 -0.92 -7.12 -7.14
N LYS A 83 -1.05 -8.44 -6.94
CA LYS A 83 -0.32 -9.49 -7.68
C LYS A 83 1.21 -9.32 -7.60
N LEU A 84 1.69 -8.96 -6.41
CA LEU A 84 3.10 -8.74 -6.08
C LEU A 84 3.81 -10.07 -5.78
#